data_AF-A0A661WXW5-F1
#
_entry.id   AF-A0A661WXW5-F1
#
_cell.length_a   1.000
_cell.length_b   1.000
_cell.length_c   1.000
_cell.angle_alpha   90.00
_cell.angle_beta   90.00
_cell.angle_gamma   90.00
#
_symmetry.space_group_name_H-M   'P 1'
#
loop_
_entity.id
_entity.type
_entity.pdbx_description
1 polymer ?
#
loop_
_entity_poly.entity_id
_entity_poly.type
_entity_poly.pdbx_seq_one_letter_code
_entity_poly.pdbx_strand_id
1 'polypeptide(L)'
;MINSNKNKYLDEEERNLAKALNNLDVTKLPTPDKKTQKMFKNAATKFVKQEAKMNIRINPLELEKIKKHAAIEGLKYQTFVKSILHKYLTGQLTERKIS
;
A
#
# COMPACT_ATOMS: atom_id res chain seq x y z
N MET A 1 27.06 8.33 -15.19
CA MET A 1 27.21 8.81 -13.81
C MET A 1 25.82 8.96 -13.21
N ILE A 2 25.45 8.16 -12.21
CA ILE A 2 24.09 8.12 -11.65
C ILE A 2 23.97 9.19 -10.56
N ASN A 3 23.04 10.13 -10.75
CA ASN A 3 22.81 11.28 -9.88
C ASN A 3 22.47 10.89 -8.44
N SER A 4 23.38 11.20 -7.51
CA SER A 4 23.17 11.12 -6.07
C SER A 4 22.49 12.41 -5.58
N ASN A 5 21.16 12.47 -5.64
CA ASN A 5 20.41 13.53 -4.97
C ASN A 5 20.24 13.14 -3.49
N LYS A 6 21.25 13.48 -2.68
CA LYS A 6 21.30 13.18 -1.24
C LYS A 6 20.21 13.95 -0.46
N ASN A 7 19.16 13.22 -0.13
CA ASN A 7 18.65 13.05 1.24
C ASN A 7 18.38 14.32 2.09
N LYS A 8 17.41 15.16 1.69
CA LYS A 8 17.00 16.37 2.45
C LYS A 8 15.64 16.26 3.17
N TYR A 9 14.95 15.12 3.04
CA TYR A 9 13.57 14.97 3.56
C TYR A 9 13.32 13.61 4.22
N LEU A 10 14.28 13.11 5.03
CA LEU A 10 13.96 12.02 5.95
C LEU A 10 13.78 12.61 7.34
N ASP A 11 12.59 12.39 7.90
CA ASP A 11 12.35 12.64 9.31
C ASP A 11 13.24 11.74 10.19
N GLU A 12 13.20 11.94 11.50
CA GLU A 12 14.08 11.23 12.43
C GLU A 12 13.79 9.72 12.45
N GLU A 13 12.51 9.35 12.35
CA GLU A 13 12.05 7.97 12.27
C GLU A 13 12.56 7.29 10.99
N GLU A 14 12.37 7.93 9.84
CA GLU A 14 12.80 7.42 8.54
C GLU A 14 14.33 7.29 8.45
N ARG A 15 15.07 8.23 9.05
CA ARG A 15 16.53 8.17 9.10
C ARG A 15 17.02 7.05 10.00
N ASN A 16 16.37 6.84 11.14
CA ASN A 16 16.69 5.75 12.05
C ASN A 16 16.38 4.39 11.44
N LEU A 17 15.25 4.27 10.73
CA LEU A 17 14.89 3.08 9.97
C LEU A 17 15.93 2.78 8.88
N ALA A 18 16.34 3.78 8.10
CA ALA A 18 17.35 3.61 7.05
C ALA A 18 18.70 3.15 7.61
N LYS A 19 19.13 3.69 8.75
CA LYS A 19 20.36 3.24 9.44
C LYS A 19 20.23 1.81 9.95
N ALA A 20 19.11 1.46 10.58
CA ALA A 20 18.84 0.11 11.06
C ALA A 20 18.83 -0.90 9.92
N LEU A 21 18.26 -0.54 8.76
CA LEU A 21 18.23 -1.37 7.57
C LEU A 21 19.64 -1.60 6.99
N ASN A 22 20.47 -0.56 6.92
CA ASN A 22 21.84 -0.67 6.43
C ASN A 22 22.75 -1.51 7.34
N ASN A 23 22.49 -1.47 8.64
CA ASN A 23 23.21 -2.26 9.63
C ASN A 23 22.65 -3.69 9.79
N LEU A 24 21.58 -4.02 9.07
CA LEU A 24 20.92 -5.32 9.15
C LEU A 24 21.75 -6.36 8.38
N ASP A 25 22.42 -7.24 9.11
CA ASP A 25 23.17 -8.34 8.51
C ASP A 25 22.22 -9.47 8.11
N VAL A 26 21.73 -9.40 6.88
CA VAL A 26 20.77 -10.35 6.30
C VAL A 26 21.27 -11.80 6.31
N THR A 27 22.58 -12.02 6.46
CA THR A 27 23.18 -13.36 6.51
C THR A 27 22.99 -14.07 7.86
N LYS A 28 22.70 -13.31 8.93
CA LYS A 28 22.47 -13.83 10.29
C LYS A 28 21.00 -14.03 10.63
N LEU A 29 20.09 -13.67 9.72
CA LEU A 29 18.67 -13.83 9.94
C LEU A 29 18.28 -15.31 9.87
N PRO A 30 17.53 -15.83 10.85
CA PRO A 30 17.06 -17.20 10.80
C PRO A 30 16.14 -17.38 9.59
N THR A 31 16.43 -18.38 8.77
CA THR A 31 15.53 -18.72 7.65
C THR A 31 14.19 -19.19 8.21
N PRO A 32 13.06 -18.61 7.76
CA PRO A 32 11.76 -19.03 8.24
C PRO A 32 11.51 -20.51 7.91
N ASP A 33 10.82 -21.21 8.82
CA ASP A 33 10.43 -22.61 8.61
C ASP A 33 9.68 -22.81 7.28
N LYS A 34 9.77 -24.00 6.69
CA LYS A 34 9.16 -24.35 5.41
C LYS A 34 7.66 -24.06 5.38
N LYS A 35 6.96 -24.21 6.52
CA LYS A 35 5.53 -23.87 6.64
C LYS A 35 5.29 -22.37 6.47
N THR A 36 6.08 -21.56 7.17
CA THR A 36 6.02 -20.09 7.11
C THR A 36 6.39 -19.59 5.72
N GLN A 37 7.43 -20.16 5.11
CA GLN A 37 7.84 -19.83 3.75
C GLN A 37 6.75 -20.18 2.72
N LYS A 38 6.08 -21.33 2.87
CA LYS A 38 4.94 -21.71 2.02
C LYS A 38 3.75 -20.77 2.22
N MET A 39 3.47 -20.34 3.45
CA MET A 39 2.42 -19.37 3.75
C MET A 39 2.70 -18.02 3.06
N PHE A 40 3.91 -17.48 3.20
CA PHE A 40 4.31 -16.24 2.55
C PHE A 40 4.25 -16.36 1.03
N LYS A 41 4.76 -17.46 0.47
CA LYS A 41 4.70 -17.74 -0.96
C LYS A 41 3.25 -17.74 -1.44
N ASN A 42 2.35 -18.47 -0.76
CA ASN A 42 0.93 -18.52 -1.12
C ASN A 42 0.22 -17.16 -1.02
N ALA A 43 0.51 -16.37 0.02
CA ALA A 43 -0.03 -15.03 0.18
C ALA A 43 0.42 -14.12 -0.98
N ALA A 44 1.71 -14.17 -1.34
CA ALA A 44 2.26 -13.45 -2.49
C ALA A 44 1.61 -13.90 -3.80
N THR A 45 1.47 -15.21 -4.06
CA THR A 45 0.84 -15.71 -5.30
C THR A 45 -0.64 -15.32 -5.40
N LYS A 46 -1.36 -15.24 -4.27
CA LYS A 46 -2.75 -14.76 -4.23
C LYS A 46 -2.84 -13.27 -4.52
N PHE A 47 -1.91 -12.46 -4.01
CA PHE A 47 -1.81 -11.04 -4.35
C PHE A 47 -1.56 -10.80 -5.84
N VAL A 48 -0.80 -11.69 -6.48
CA VAL A 48 -0.46 -11.62 -7.91
C VAL A 48 -1.59 -12.10 -8.81
N LYS A 49 -2.51 -12.96 -8.34
CA LYS A 49 -3.48 -13.61 -9.21
C LYS A 49 -4.78 -12.80 -9.38
N GLN A 50 -4.89 -12.26 -10.59
CA GLN A 50 -6.08 -11.81 -11.32
C GLN A 50 -6.64 -10.44 -10.94
N GLU A 51 -6.02 -9.40 -11.50
CA GLU A 51 -6.67 -8.09 -11.62
C GLU A 51 -7.60 -8.07 -12.84
N ALA A 52 -8.90 -7.90 -12.60
CA ALA A 52 -9.86 -7.54 -13.64
C ALA A 52 -9.88 -6.02 -13.80
N LYS A 53 -9.88 -5.54 -15.06
CA LYS A 53 -9.97 -4.10 -15.36
C LYS A 53 -11.43 -3.64 -15.40
N MET A 54 -11.71 -2.50 -14.80
CA MET A 54 -13.01 -1.84 -14.82
C MET A 54 -12.82 -0.36 -15.16
N ASN A 55 -13.55 0.15 -16.15
CA ASN A 55 -13.56 1.57 -16.52
C ASN A 55 -14.83 2.22 -15.97
N ILE A 56 -14.67 3.34 -15.25
CA ILE A 56 -15.77 4.12 -14.68
C ILE A 56 -15.66 5.57 -15.17
N ARG A 57 -16.78 6.16 -15.63
CA ARG A 57 -16.87 7.60 -15.87
C ARG A 57 -17.33 8.28 -14.59
N ILE A 58 -16.61 9.32 -14.17
CA ILE A 58 -16.86 10.07 -12.93
C ILE A 58 -16.79 11.56 -13.26
N ASN A 59 -17.56 12.39 -12.57
CA ASN A 59 -17.49 13.83 -12.71
C ASN A 59 -16.08 14.34 -12.33
N PRO A 60 -15.46 15.25 -13.11
CA PRO A 60 -14.14 15.80 -12.79
C PRO A 60 -14.02 16.35 -11.36
N LEU A 61 -15.07 17.00 -10.84
CA LEU A 61 -15.08 17.54 -9.48
C LEU A 61 -15.03 16.44 -8.42
N GLU A 62 -15.71 15.32 -8.65
CA GLU A 62 -15.68 14.17 -7.75
C GLU A 62 -14.32 13.46 -7.81
N LEU A 63 -13.73 13.35 -9.00
CA LEU A 63 -12.39 12.78 -9.16
C LEU A 63 -11.34 13.55 -8.34
N GLU A 64 -11.41 14.88 -8.33
CA GLU A 64 -10.50 15.70 -7.52
C GLU A 64 -10.71 15.50 -6.01
N LYS A 65 -11.96 15.37 -5.55
CA LYS A 65 -12.24 15.00 -4.14
C LYS A 65 -11.64 13.64 -3.79
N ILE A 66 -11.81 12.63 -4.64
CA ILE A 66 -11.24 11.29 -4.46
C ILE A 66 -9.71 11.37 -4.37
N LYS A 67 -9.05 12.09 -5.29
CA LYS A 67 -7.60 12.27 -5.25
C LYS A 67 -7.13 12.95 -3.96
N LYS A 68 -7.85 13.96 -3.48
CA LYS A 68 -7.54 14.64 -2.22
C LYS A 68 -7.61 13.68 -1.03
N HIS A 69 -8.68 12.88 -0.93
CA HIS A 69 -8.81 11.87 0.12
C HIS A 69 -7.72 10.79 0.03
N ALA A 70 -7.41 10.31 -1.18
CA ALA A 70 -6.34 9.35 -1.39
C ALA A 70 -4.97 9.89 -0.97
N ALA A 71 -4.68 11.16 -1.27
CA ALA A 71 -3.44 11.82 -0.85
C ALA A 71 -3.31 11.93 0.67
N ILE A 72 -4.42 12.19 1.38
CA ILE A 72 -4.44 12.21 2.85
C ILE A 72 -4.12 10.83 3.43
N GLU A 73 -4.62 9.75 2.81
CA GLU A 73 -4.29 8.37 3.20
C GLU A 73 -2.90 7.91 2.70
N GLY A 74 -2.17 8.73 1.95
CA GLY A 74 -0.89 8.36 1.35
C GLY A 74 -1.01 7.30 0.24
N LEU A 75 -2.19 7.13 -0.35
CA LEU A 75 -2.49 6.12 -1.36
C LEU A 75 -2.67 6.76 -2.75
N LYS A 76 -2.37 5.99 -3.80
CA LYS A 76 -2.80 6.35 -5.17
C LYS A 76 -4.32 6.34 -5.23
N TYR A 77 -4.92 7.27 -5.98
CA TYR A 77 -6.38 7.38 -6.09
C TYR A 77 -7.06 6.08 -6.56
N GLN A 78 -6.43 5.33 -7.47
CA GLN A 78 -6.92 4.02 -7.91
C GLN A 78 -6.92 2.97 -6.78
N THR A 79 -5.85 2.95 -5.98
CA THR A 79 -5.71 2.05 -4.82
C THR A 79 -6.72 2.39 -3.73
N PHE A 80 -6.97 3.68 -3.52
CA PHE A 80 -7.99 4.17 -2.59
C PHE A 80 -9.40 3.76 -3.03
N VAL A 81 -9.75 3.93 -4.31
CA VAL A 81 -11.05 3.47 -4.83
C VAL A 81 -11.22 1.95 -4.67
N LYS A 82 -10.17 1.18 -4.97
CA LYS A 82 -10.14 -0.28 -4.75
C LYS A 82 -10.35 -0.63 -3.27
N SER A 83 -9.73 0.10 -2.35
CA SER A 83 -9.85 -0.15 -0.91
C SER A 83 -11.26 0.15 -0.40
N ILE A 84 -11.89 1.23 -0.87
CA ILE A 84 -13.29 1.55 -0.54
C ILE A 84 -14.22 0.44 -1.00
N LEU A 85 -14.10 -0.01 -2.26
CA LEU A 85 -14.95 -1.07 -2.79
C LEU A 85 -14.78 -2.38 -1.98
N HIS A 86 -13.54 -2.72 -1.62
CA HIS A 86 -13.28 -3.88 -0.78
C HIS A 86 -13.88 -3.74 0.63
N LYS A 87 -13.72 -2.58 1.28
CA LYS A 87 -14.29 -2.28 2.60
C LYS A 87 -15.83 -2.33 2.57
N TYR A 88 -16.44 -1.85 1.49
CA TYR A 88 -17.89 -1.93 1.30
C TYR A 88 -18.37 -3.37 1.16
N LEU A 89 -17.73 -4.17 0.29
CA LEU A 89 -18.07 -5.59 0.08
C LEU A 89 -17.85 -6.46 1.33
N THR A 90 -16.86 -6.12 2.15
CA THR A 90 -16.56 -6.84 3.40
C THR A 90 -17.38 -6.34 4.60
N GLY A 91 -18.25 -5.34 4.41
CA GLY A 91 -19.10 -4.77 5.47
C GLY A 91 -18.36 -3.88 6.47
N GLN A 92 -17.08 -3.58 6.24
CA GLN A 92 -16.28 -2.67 7.07
C GLN A 92 -16.66 -1.20 6.84
N LEU A 93 -17.28 -0.89 5.70
CA LEU A 93 -17.84 0.41 5.38
C LEU A 93 -19.35 0.28 5.28
N THR A 94 -20.08 0.89 6.22
CA THR A 94 -21.55 0.96 6.22
C THR A 94 -22.02 2.31 5.74
N GLU A 95 -23.10 2.31 4.95
CA GLU A 95 -23.77 3.56 4.58
C GLU A 95 -24.39 4.18 5.84
N ARG A 96 -24.08 5.45 6.09
CA ARG A 96 -24.77 6.20 7.14
C ARG A 96 -26.18 6.49 6.66
N LYS A 97 -27.17 5.89 7.31
CA LYS A 97 -28.57 6.29 7.17
C LYS A 97 -28.69 7.71 7.70
N ILE A 98 -28.89 8.67 6.80
CA ILE A 98 -29.26 10.03 7.19
C ILE A 98 -30.72 9.91 7.66
N SER A 99 -30.90 9.95 8.98
CA SER A 99 -32.23 10.05 9.62
C SER A 99 -32.61 11.52 9.75
#